data_AF-A0A7G2IW38-F1
#
_entry.id   AF-A0A7G2IW38-F1
#
_cell.length_a   1.000
_cell.length_b   1.000
_cell.length_c   1.000
_cell.angle_alpha   90.00
_cell.angle_beta   90.00
_cell.angle_gamma   90.00
#
_symmetry.space_group_name_H-M   'P 1'
#
loop_
_entity.id
_entity.type
_entity.pdbx_description
1 polymer ?
#
loop_
_entity_poly.entity_id
_entity_poly.type
_entity_poly.pdbx_seq_one_letter_code
_entity_poly.pdbx_strand_id
1 'polypeptide(L)'
;MEGGLVGLVGALCFIASGFWLWRHGNRWRRPCLVAALPVVIHMLTEYPVRQSTPHWLLLILLLRCADSDRAGIRLALTSTWLIRAPGVISLLTVAPLLLLTLHTQQQLTLAERQSSQWHLAESLPVGGWLLTSRYRFDVQMGYLQRYQRTRDARWLEAVRRWAPDYVRVHPDPNVSFTQILLALQQRDLVEAHRLATRFCLIYPNDRRIPWLQDARRPFNKILE
;
A
#
# COMPACT_ATOMS: atom_id res chain seq x y z
N MET A 1 -14.73 -5.35 0.29
CA MET A 1 -15.12 -5.26 1.72
C MET A 1 -14.68 -6.54 2.42
N GLU A 2 -13.38 -6.76 2.62
CA GLU A 2 -12.84 -8.10 2.99
C GLU A 2 -12.40 -8.22 4.46
N GLY A 3 -12.54 -7.16 5.25
CA GLY A 3 -12.16 -7.15 6.67
C GLY A 3 -13.31 -7.03 7.66
N GLY A 4 -14.57 -6.98 7.20
CA GLY A 4 -15.72 -6.54 8.01
C GLY A 4 -15.89 -7.35 9.30
N LEU A 5 -16.00 -8.68 9.18
CA LEU A 5 -16.26 -9.53 10.35
C LEU A 5 -14.99 -9.77 11.18
N VAL A 6 -13.88 -10.09 10.53
CA VAL A 6 -12.60 -10.39 11.19
C VAL A 6 -12.04 -9.15 11.91
N GLY A 7 -12.13 -7.98 11.28
CA GLY A 7 -11.74 -6.71 11.89
C GLY A 7 -12.64 -6.33 13.07
N LEU A 8 -13.94 -6.59 12.98
CA LEU A 8 -14.89 -6.30 14.05
C LEU A 8 -14.68 -7.22 15.26
N VAL A 9 -14.43 -8.51 15.04
CA VAL A 9 -14.03 -9.45 16.10
C VAL A 9 -12.70 -9.03 16.74
N GLY A 10 -11.71 -8.65 15.93
CA GLY A 10 -10.43 -8.15 16.42
C GLY A 10 -10.57 -6.90 17.29
N ALA A 11 -11.39 -5.93 16.85
CA ALA A 11 -11.68 -4.72 17.59
C ALA A 11 -12.42 -4.99 18.91
N LEU A 12 -13.42 -5.88 18.91
CA LEU A 12 -14.13 -6.29 20.12
C LEU A 12 -13.19 -6.97 21.12
N CYS A 13 -12.33 -7.89 20.66
CA CYS A 13 -11.33 -8.53 21.51
C CYS A 13 -10.35 -7.51 22.10
N PHE A 14 -9.92 -6.52 21.33
CA PHE A 14 -9.03 -5.46 21.78
C PHE A 14 -9.68 -4.58 22.86
N ILE A 15 -10.93 -4.14 22.64
CA ILE A 15 -11.70 -3.34 23.60
C ILE A 15 -11.97 -4.14 24.88
N ALA A 16 -12.39 -5.40 24.75
CA ALA A 16 -12.62 -6.28 25.88
C ALA A 16 -11.35 -6.51 26.70
N SER A 17 -10.21 -6.70 26.03
CA SER A 17 -8.90 -6.86 26.69
C SER A 17 -8.48 -5.60 27.43
N GLY A 18 -8.62 -4.42 26.80
CA GLY A 18 -8.33 -3.13 27.44
C GLY A 18 -9.23 -2.84 28.65
N PHE A 19 -10.54 -3.10 28.52
CA PHE A 19 -11.49 -2.95 29.62
C PHE A 19 -11.22 -3.92 30.77
N TRP A 20 -10.85 -5.16 30.46
CA TRP A 20 -10.48 -6.15 31.46
C TRP A 20 -9.19 -5.76 32.20
N LEU A 21 -8.17 -5.27 31.48
CA LEU A 21 -6.93 -4.75 32.06
C LEU A 21 -7.19 -3.52 32.95
N TRP A 22 -8.12 -2.65 32.56
CA TRP A 22 -8.53 -1.49 33.37
C TRP A 22 -9.19 -1.90 34.70
N ARG A 23 -10.08 -2.91 34.64
CA ARG A 23 -10.84 -3.40 35.81
C ARG A 23 -10.01 -4.27 36.75
N HIS A 24 -9.15 -5.14 36.23
CA HIS A 24 -8.44 -6.17 37.01
C HIS A 24 -6.91 -5.99 37.04
N GLY A 25 -6.37 -4.98 36.36
CA GLY A 25 -4.94 -4.68 36.33
C GLY A 25 -4.50 -3.73 37.45
N ASN A 26 -3.19 -3.63 37.65
CA ASN A 26 -2.61 -2.77 38.67
C ASN A 26 -2.84 -1.28 38.36
N ARG A 27 -3.37 -0.52 39.33
CA ARG A 27 -3.59 0.93 39.24
C ARG A 27 -2.35 1.72 38.82
N TRP A 28 -1.16 1.26 39.20
CA TRP A 28 0.13 1.89 38.84
C TRP A 28 0.53 1.71 37.37
N ARG A 29 -0.10 0.78 36.65
CA ARG A 29 0.18 0.49 35.23
C ARG A 29 -0.89 1.07 34.28
N ARG A 30 -1.94 1.68 34.83
CA ARG A 30 -2.97 2.42 34.07
C ARG A 30 -2.42 3.56 33.20
N PRO A 31 -1.34 4.29 33.56
CA PRO A 31 -0.76 5.31 32.68
C PRO A 31 -0.35 4.77 31.30
N CYS A 32 0.10 3.51 31.20
CA CYS A 32 0.43 2.88 29.92
C CYS A 32 -0.81 2.63 29.03
N LEU A 33 -1.98 2.34 29.64
CA LEU A 33 -3.25 2.23 28.93
C LEU A 33 -3.75 3.58 28.43
N VAL A 34 -3.60 4.63 29.25
CA VAL A 34 -3.94 6.00 28.86
C VAL A 34 -3.03 6.46 27.72
N ALA A 35 -1.73 6.15 27.77
CA ALA A 35 -0.77 6.46 26.72
C ALA A 35 -1.04 5.72 25.38
N ALA A 36 -1.76 4.59 25.42
CA ALA A 36 -2.19 3.88 24.23
C ALA A 36 -3.40 4.54 23.53
N LEU A 37 -4.21 5.32 24.25
CA LEU A 37 -5.44 5.92 23.73
C LEU A 37 -5.21 6.89 22.56
N PRO A 38 -4.25 7.84 22.63
CA PRO A 38 -3.96 8.73 21.51
C PRO A 38 -3.47 7.98 20.26
N VAL A 39 -2.71 6.90 20.44
CA VAL A 39 -2.21 6.07 19.35
C VAL A 39 -3.37 5.37 18.63
N VAL A 40 -4.33 4.83 19.39
CA VAL A 40 -5.55 4.22 18.82
C VAL A 40 -6.41 5.25 18.11
N ILE A 41 -6.60 6.43 18.70
CA ILE A 41 -7.39 7.51 18.09
C ILE A 41 -6.72 7.95 16.77
N HIS A 42 -5.41 8.16 16.76
CA HIS A 42 -4.66 8.53 15.57
C HIS A 42 -4.75 7.47 14.46
N MET A 43 -4.72 6.18 14.82
CA MET A 43 -4.98 5.07 13.87
C MET A 43 -6.41 5.04 13.33
N LEU A 44 -7.39 5.57 14.05
CA LEU A 44 -8.79 5.61 13.62
C LEU A 44 -9.10 6.84 12.76
N THR A 45 -8.37 7.95 12.94
CA THR A 45 -8.70 9.24 12.30
C THR A 45 -7.86 9.57 11.07
N GLU A 46 -6.57 9.19 11.01
CA GLU A 46 -5.66 9.73 9.98
C GLU A 46 -5.07 8.68 9.01
N TYR A 47 -4.93 7.41 9.40
CA TYR A 47 -4.33 6.38 8.53
C TYR A 47 -5.04 5.04 8.65
N PRO A 48 -5.48 4.41 7.53
CA PRO A 48 -5.98 3.05 7.60
C PRO A 48 -4.88 2.14 8.16
N VAL A 49 -5.26 1.34 9.16
CA VAL A 49 -4.53 0.32 9.95
C VAL A 49 -3.43 -0.49 9.20
N ARG A 50 -3.43 -0.48 7.87
CA ARG A 50 -2.51 -1.18 6.97
C ARG A 50 -1.12 -0.55 6.82
N GLN A 51 -0.93 0.76 7.09
CA GLN A 51 0.34 1.44 6.77
C GLN A 51 1.26 1.68 7.97
N SER A 52 0.79 1.44 9.20
CA SER A 52 1.47 1.95 10.41
C SER A 52 1.98 0.81 11.31
N THR A 53 2.81 -0.09 10.76
CA THR A 53 3.58 -1.10 11.52
C THR A 53 4.21 -0.55 12.83
N PRO A 54 4.84 0.64 12.88
CA PRO A 54 5.41 1.16 14.12
C PRO A 54 4.35 1.45 15.20
N HIS A 55 3.16 1.90 14.80
CA HIS A 55 2.10 2.22 15.74
C HIS A 55 1.52 0.94 16.38
N TRP A 56 1.42 -0.16 15.62
CA TRP A 56 1.03 -1.47 16.16
C TRP A 56 2.03 -2.01 17.17
N LEU A 57 3.32 -1.91 16.87
CA LEU A 57 4.38 -2.34 17.77
C LEU A 57 4.35 -1.55 19.08
N LEU A 58 4.17 -0.23 18.99
CA LEU A 58 4.02 0.65 20.16
C LEU A 58 2.81 0.24 21.00
N LEU A 59 1.67 -0.04 20.37
CA LEU A 59 0.45 -0.46 21.05
C LEU A 59 0.62 -1.78 21.81
N ILE A 60 1.25 -2.78 21.18
CA ILE A 60 1.57 -4.07 21.81
C ILE A 60 2.50 -3.87 23.00
N LEU A 61 3.51 -3.02 22.86
CA LEU A 61 4.48 -2.74 23.92
C LEU A 61 3.82 -2.02 25.11
N LEU A 62 2.98 -1.01 24.86
CA LEU A 62 2.21 -0.31 25.89
C LEU A 62 1.24 -1.26 26.62
N LEU A 63 0.57 -2.16 25.89
CA LEU A 63 -0.29 -3.18 26.49
C LEU A 63 0.51 -4.18 27.33
N ARG A 64 1.71 -4.58 26.88
CA ARG A 64 2.60 -5.45 27.65
C ARG A 64 3.12 -4.77 28.92
N CYS A 65 3.41 -3.47 28.86
CA CYS A 65 3.77 -2.68 30.04
C CYS A 65 2.59 -2.50 31.01
N ALA A 66 1.36 -2.44 30.49
CA ALA A 66 0.15 -2.35 31.28
C ALA A 66 -0.25 -3.68 31.94
N ASP A 67 0.12 -4.80 31.31
CA ASP A 67 -0.09 -6.15 31.84
C ASP A 67 0.64 -6.31 33.18
N SER A 68 0.01 -6.92 34.17
CA SER A 68 0.55 -7.08 35.52
C SER A 68 0.93 -8.55 35.70
N ASP A 69 2.14 -8.83 36.22
CA ASP A 69 2.47 -10.20 36.63
C ASP A 69 1.50 -10.61 37.74
N ARG A 70 0.52 -11.43 37.37
CA ARG A 70 -0.32 -12.11 38.37
C ARG A 70 0.53 -13.19 39.00
N ALA A 71 1.19 -12.84 40.09
CA ALA A 71 1.79 -13.79 41.01
C ALA A 71 0.70 -14.75 41.48
N GLY A 72 0.55 -15.91 40.83
CA GLY A 72 -0.38 -16.95 41.28
C GLY A 72 -0.94 -17.88 40.21
N ILE A 73 -0.96 -17.51 38.92
CA ILE A 73 -1.46 -18.42 37.87
C ILE A 73 -0.27 -19.17 37.26
N ARG A 74 0.15 -20.27 37.90
CA ARG A 74 1.05 -21.25 37.27
C ARG A 74 0.25 -22.01 36.21
N LEU A 75 0.22 -21.48 35.00
CA LEU A 75 -0.23 -22.25 33.84
C LEU A 75 0.65 -23.50 33.75
N ALA A 76 0.03 -24.68 33.69
CA ALA A 76 0.76 -25.93 33.51
C ALA A 76 1.73 -25.80 32.33
N LEU A 77 2.92 -26.43 32.43
CA LEU A 77 3.94 -26.35 31.38
C LEU A 77 3.34 -26.69 30.01
N THR A 78 2.48 -27.71 29.94
CA THR A 78 1.72 -28.11 28.73
C THR A 78 0.85 -26.98 28.17
N SER A 79 0.09 -26.27 29.02
CA SER A 79 -0.74 -25.13 28.62
C SER A 79 0.08 -23.93 28.14
N THR A 80 1.30 -23.77 28.65
CA THR A 80 2.19 -22.67 28.25
C THR A 80 2.83 -22.97 26.88
N TRP A 81 3.21 -24.22 26.62
CA TRP A 81 3.72 -24.66 25.31
C TRP A 81 2.66 -24.56 24.21
N LEU A 82 1.39 -24.87 24.51
CA LEU A 82 0.28 -24.74 23.55
C LEU A 82 0.06 -23.31 23.03
N ILE A 83 0.46 -22.29 23.80
CA ILE A 83 0.36 -20.87 23.42
C ILE A 83 1.69 -20.36 22.85
N ARG A 84 2.83 -20.78 23.43
CA ARG A 84 4.16 -20.32 23.00
C ARG A 84 4.61 -20.94 21.69
N ALA A 85 4.35 -22.22 21.45
CA ALA A 85 4.72 -22.90 20.22
C ALA A 85 4.13 -22.23 18.96
N PRO A 86 2.80 -21.95 18.86
CA PRO A 86 2.27 -21.25 17.70
C PRO A 86 2.78 -19.81 17.59
N GLY A 87 3.06 -19.13 18.70
CA GLY A 87 3.68 -17.80 18.68
C GLY A 87 5.09 -17.81 18.08
N VAL A 88 5.93 -18.76 18.49
CA VAL A 88 7.29 -18.93 17.95
C VAL A 88 7.25 -19.38 16.50
N ILE A 89 6.37 -20.33 16.14
CA ILE A 89 6.18 -20.78 14.75
C ILE A 89 5.69 -19.61 13.88
N SER A 90 4.74 -18.82 14.35
CA SER A 90 4.27 -17.63 13.65
C SER A 90 5.38 -16.61 13.47
N LEU A 91 6.23 -16.39 14.48
CA LEU A 91 7.37 -15.49 14.36
C LEU A 91 8.37 -16.00 13.32
N LEU A 92 8.71 -17.29 13.37
CA LEU A 92 9.67 -17.91 12.46
C LEU A 92 9.17 -18.00 11.01
N THR A 93 7.86 -17.98 10.78
CA THR A 93 7.27 -18.01 9.42
C THR A 93 6.98 -16.61 8.88
N VAL A 94 6.40 -15.73 9.70
CA VAL A 94 6.00 -14.38 9.29
C VAL A 94 7.19 -13.42 9.23
N ALA A 95 8.15 -13.50 10.15
CA ALA A 95 9.28 -12.56 10.16
C ALA A 95 10.16 -12.66 8.90
N PRO A 96 10.56 -13.85 8.41
CA PRO A 96 11.30 -13.95 7.16
C PRO A 96 10.50 -13.44 5.96
N LEU A 97 9.19 -13.69 5.92
CA LEU A 97 8.32 -13.19 4.87
C LEU A 97 8.27 -11.66 4.84
N LEU A 98 8.14 -11.03 6.02
CA LEU A 98 8.16 -9.57 6.16
C LEU A 98 9.52 -8.98 5.78
N LEU A 99 10.62 -9.62 6.18
CA LEU A 99 11.97 -9.20 5.82
C LEU A 99 12.21 -9.28 4.31
N LEU A 100 11.78 -10.37 3.67
CA LEU A 100 11.86 -10.54 2.23
C LEU A 100 11.05 -9.47 1.49
N THR A 101 9.81 -9.25 1.95
CA THR A 101 8.92 -8.19 1.44
C THR A 101 9.58 -6.82 1.55
N LEU A 102 10.15 -6.48 2.73
CA LEU A 102 10.84 -5.21 2.97
C LEU A 102 12.07 -5.06 2.06
N HIS A 103 12.85 -6.13 1.91
CA HIS A 103 14.01 -6.12 1.02
C HIS A 103 13.60 -5.85 -0.44
N THR A 104 12.56 -6.51 -0.94
CA THR A 104 12.02 -6.24 -2.29
C THR A 104 11.50 -4.82 -2.43
N GLN A 105 10.76 -4.30 -1.43
CA GLN A 105 10.30 -2.90 -1.42
C GLN A 105 11.47 -1.91 -1.54
N GLN A 106 12.56 -2.16 -0.82
CA GLN A 106 13.77 -1.32 -0.87
C GLN A 106 14.43 -1.38 -2.25
N GLN A 107 14.57 -2.58 -2.84
CA GLN A 107 15.12 -2.74 -4.18
C GLN A 107 14.29 -2.01 -5.24
N LEU A 108 12.95 -2.12 -5.18
CA LEU A 108 12.07 -1.39 -6.09
C LEU A 108 12.19 0.13 -5.92
N THR A 109 12.23 0.61 -4.67
CA THR A 109 12.41 2.04 -4.37
C THR A 109 13.76 2.55 -4.87
N LEU A 110 14.83 1.75 -4.75
CA LEU A 110 16.13 2.10 -5.32
C LEU A 110 16.09 2.13 -6.84
N ALA A 111 15.41 1.17 -7.47
CA ALA A 111 15.24 1.14 -8.92
C ALA A 111 14.46 2.34 -9.45
N GLU A 112 13.40 2.76 -8.76
CA GLU A 112 12.65 3.98 -9.03
C GLU A 112 13.56 5.22 -8.94
N ARG A 113 14.27 5.38 -7.81
CA ARG A 113 15.15 6.53 -7.56
C ARG A 113 16.29 6.65 -8.57
N GLN A 114 16.84 5.51 -9.00
CA GLN A 114 17.92 5.45 -9.98
C GLN A 114 17.43 5.42 -11.43
N SER A 115 16.10 5.47 -11.66
CA SER A 115 15.49 5.31 -13.00
C SER A 115 16.00 4.06 -13.73
N SER A 116 16.19 2.97 -12.98
CA SER A 116 16.73 1.69 -13.45
C SER A 116 15.67 0.59 -13.53
N GLN A 117 14.39 0.95 -13.47
CA GLN A 117 13.25 0.03 -13.60
C GLN A 117 13.26 -0.75 -14.93
N TRP A 118 13.91 -0.23 -15.97
CA TRP A 118 14.13 -0.94 -17.24
C TRP A 118 14.90 -2.26 -17.09
N HIS A 119 15.60 -2.51 -15.98
CA HIS A 119 16.26 -3.79 -15.70
C HIS A 119 15.36 -4.84 -15.05
N LEU A 120 14.14 -4.47 -14.62
CA LEU A 120 13.25 -5.40 -13.95
C LEU A 120 12.83 -6.54 -14.89
N ALA A 121 12.82 -7.75 -14.33
CA ALA A 121 12.29 -8.93 -14.99
C ALA A 121 10.77 -8.88 -15.01
N GLU A 122 10.15 -9.53 -16.00
CA GLU A 122 8.69 -9.64 -16.03
C GLU A 122 8.19 -10.70 -15.02
N SER A 123 9.03 -11.68 -14.70
CA SER A 123 8.74 -12.69 -13.70
C SER A 123 8.79 -12.10 -12.29
N LEU A 124 7.84 -12.51 -11.46
CA LEU A 124 7.81 -12.11 -10.06
C LEU A 124 9.00 -12.75 -9.32
N PRO A 125 9.74 -12.00 -8.49
CA PRO A 125 10.75 -12.57 -7.62
C PRO A 125 10.10 -13.50 -6.58
N VAL A 126 10.89 -14.45 -6.07
CA VAL A 126 10.46 -15.33 -4.98
C VAL A 126 10.04 -14.47 -3.78
N GLY A 127 8.86 -14.71 -3.20
CA GLY A 127 8.32 -13.85 -2.14
C GLY A 127 7.51 -12.65 -2.61
N GLY A 128 7.54 -12.34 -3.91
CA GLY A 128 6.95 -11.12 -4.47
C GLY A 128 5.42 -11.08 -4.49
N TRP A 129 4.72 -12.13 -4.06
CA TRP A 129 3.25 -12.20 -4.16
C TRP A 129 2.56 -11.08 -3.37
N LEU A 130 3.11 -10.68 -2.22
CA LEU A 130 2.61 -9.55 -1.42
C LEU A 130 2.80 -8.20 -2.12
N LEU A 131 3.72 -8.11 -3.09
CA LEU A 131 4.04 -6.91 -3.85
C LEU A 131 3.55 -6.96 -5.30
N THR A 132 2.79 -7.98 -5.70
CA THR A 132 2.48 -8.23 -7.12
C THR A 132 2.02 -6.98 -7.87
N SER A 133 1.08 -6.21 -7.29
CA SER A 133 0.57 -4.98 -7.90
C SER A 133 1.64 -3.89 -8.06
N ARG A 134 2.48 -3.68 -7.04
CA ARG A 134 3.59 -2.71 -7.09
C ARG A 134 4.66 -3.15 -8.09
N TYR A 135 5.08 -4.41 -8.03
CA TYR A 135 6.09 -4.96 -8.94
C TYR A 135 5.65 -4.85 -10.40
N ARG A 136 4.41 -5.25 -10.71
CA ARG A 136 3.86 -5.14 -12.07
C ARG A 136 3.79 -3.70 -12.55
N PHE A 137 3.44 -2.75 -11.67
CA PHE A 137 3.49 -1.33 -12.01
C PHE A 137 4.91 -0.89 -12.38
N ASP A 138 5.91 -1.25 -11.57
CA ASP A 138 7.32 -0.89 -11.82
C ASP A 138 7.87 -1.49 -13.12
N VAL A 139 7.47 -2.72 -13.46
CA VAL A 139 7.81 -3.34 -14.75
C VAL A 139 7.27 -2.52 -15.93
N GLN A 140 6.04 -2.01 -15.83
CA GLN A 140 5.42 -1.21 -16.89
C GLN A 140 6.06 0.17 -17.01
N MET A 141 6.48 0.79 -15.90
CA MET A 141 7.32 1.98 -15.92
C MET A 141 8.68 1.69 -16.57
N GLY A 142 9.24 0.51 -16.30
CA GLY A 142 10.44 0.00 -16.98
C GLY A 142 10.26 -0.14 -18.50
N TYR A 143 9.08 -0.54 -18.98
CA TYR A 143 8.77 -0.58 -20.42
C TYR A 143 8.76 0.81 -21.04
N LEU A 144 8.21 1.83 -20.36
CA LEU A 144 8.30 3.22 -20.82
C LEU A 144 9.76 3.70 -20.92
N GLN A 145 10.60 3.36 -19.95
CA GLN A 145 12.04 3.67 -19.99
C GLN A 145 12.76 2.95 -21.15
N ARG A 146 12.44 1.67 -21.39
CA ARG A 146 12.98 0.92 -22.54
C ARG A 146 12.54 1.56 -23.86
N TYR A 147 11.29 2.00 -23.98
CA TYR A 147 10.82 2.74 -25.14
C TYR A 147 11.60 4.04 -25.35
N GLN A 148 11.82 4.84 -24.30
CA GLN A 148 12.58 6.08 -24.40
C GLN A 148 14.01 5.87 -24.92
N ARG A 149 14.67 4.78 -24.51
CA ARG A 149 16.03 4.44 -24.94
C ARG A 149 16.10 3.80 -26.33
N THR A 150 15.22 2.84 -26.62
CA THR A 150 15.28 2.01 -27.85
C THR A 150 14.41 2.52 -28.99
N ARG A 151 13.41 3.35 -28.69
CA ARG A 151 12.32 3.77 -29.59
C ARG A 151 11.51 2.61 -30.19
N ASP A 152 11.60 1.44 -29.58
CA ASP A 152 10.90 0.24 -30.02
C ASP A 152 9.42 0.26 -29.57
N ALA A 153 8.51 0.33 -30.54
CA ALA A 153 7.08 0.49 -30.32
C ALA A 153 6.45 -0.64 -29.49
N ARG A 154 7.05 -1.84 -29.43
CA ARG A 154 6.50 -2.97 -28.67
C ARG A 154 6.34 -2.67 -27.19
N TRP A 155 7.27 -1.91 -26.61
CA TRP A 155 7.25 -1.56 -25.19
C TRP A 155 6.12 -0.59 -24.88
N LEU A 156 5.90 0.36 -25.78
CA LEU A 156 4.80 1.31 -25.69
C LEU A 156 3.44 0.59 -25.81
N GLU A 157 3.36 -0.39 -26.71
CA GLU A 157 2.17 -1.19 -26.94
C GLU A 157 1.81 -2.08 -25.73
N ALA A 158 2.80 -2.61 -25.04
CA ALA A 158 2.58 -3.35 -23.79
C ALA A 158 1.95 -2.46 -22.71
N VAL A 159 2.47 -1.25 -22.53
CA VAL A 159 1.93 -0.28 -21.56
C VAL A 159 0.53 0.18 -21.96
N ARG A 160 0.28 0.40 -23.26
CA ARG A 160 -1.03 0.77 -23.79
C ARG A 160 -2.10 -0.27 -23.45
N ARG A 161 -1.80 -1.56 -23.59
CA ARG A 161 -2.74 -2.64 -23.26
C ARG A 161 -3.00 -2.76 -21.76
N TRP A 162 -2.00 -2.49 -20.93
CA TRP A 162 -2.10 -2.61 -19.47
C TRP A 162 -2.79 -1.42 -18.78
N ALA A 163 -2.55 -0.19 -19.26
CA ALA A 163 -2.94 1.02 -18.55
C ALA A 163 -4.46 1.18 -18.28
N PRO A 164 -5.38 0.86 -19.21
CA PRO A 164 -6.82 0.97 -18.96
C PRO A 164 -7.30 0.04 -17.86
N ASP A 165 -6.78 -1.20 -17.82
CA ASP A 165 -7.11 -2.19 -16.80
C ASP A 165 -6.59 -1.77 -15.42
N TYR A 166 -5.38 -1.21 -15.38
CA TYR A 166 -4.80 -0.70 -14.15
C TYR A 166 -5.61 0.46 -13.56
N VAL A 167 -5.95 1.47 -14.38
CA VAL A 167 -6.66 2.67 -13.92
C VAL A 167 -8.09 2.38 -13.47
N ARG A 168 -8.73 1.33 -14.01
CA ARG A 168 -10.04 0.88 -13.53
C ARG A 168 -10.02 0.46 -12.05
N VAL A 169 -8.91 -0.15 -11.61
CA VAL A 169 -8.77 -0.67 -10.23
C VAL A 169 -8.03 0.33 -9.34
N HIS A 170 -7.06 1.06 -9.90
CA HIS A 170 -6.21 2.02 -9.19
C HIS A 170 -6.32 3.39 -9.89
N PRO A 171 -7.16 4.32 -9.39
CA PRO A 171 -7.26 5.67 -9.93
C PRO A 171 -5.95 6.43 -9.74
N ASP A 172 -5.03 6.27 -10.69
CA ASP A 172 -3.72 6.90 -10.70
C ASP A 172 -3.70 8.00 -11.78
N PRO A 173 -3.51 9.27 -11.38
CA PRO A 173 -3.49 10.37 -12.33
C PRO A 173 -2.24 10.32 -13.24
N ASN A 174 -1.11 9.73 -12.82
CA ASN A 174 0.06 9.56 -13.69
C ASN A 174 -0.20 8.58 -14.82
N VAL A 175 -0.76 7.41 -14.52
CA VAL A 175 -1.09 6.42 -15.57
C VAL A 175 -2.24 6.92 -16.45
N SER A 176 -3.22 7.61 -15.87
CA SER A 176 -4.31 8.23 -16.63
C SER A 176 -3.78 9.29 -17.61
N PHE A 177 -2.85 10.13 -17.17
CA PHE A 177 -2.21 11.13 -18.04
C PHE A 177 -1.34 10.47 -19.11
N THR A 178 -0.62 9.41 -18.78
CA THR A 178 0.14 8.62 -19.77
C THR A 178 -0.77 8.09 -20.88
N GLN A 179 -1.99 7.63 -20.58
CA GLN A 179 -2.94 7.20 -21.63
C GLN A 179 -3.28 8.33 -22.62
N ILE A 180 -3.43 9.57 -22.13
CA ILE A 180 -3.65 10.74 -22.99
C ILE A 180 -2.44 10.95 -23.91
N LEU A 181 -1.23 10.90 -23.36
CA LEU A 181 0.01 11.06 -24.14
C LEU A 181 0.17 9.94 -25.19
N LEU A 182 -0.19 8.71 -24.85
CA LEU A 182 -0.17 7.58 -25.78
C LEU A 182 -1.15 7.77 -26.94
N ALA A 183 -2.38 8.20 -26.66
CA ALA A 183 -3.37 8.50 -27.69
C ALA A 183 -2.92 9.63 -28.62
N LEU A 184 -2.37 10.71 -28.04
CA LEU A 184 -1.76 11.81 -28.78
C LEU A 184 -0.62 11.35 -29.71
N GLN A 185 0.26 10.48 -29.20
CA GLN A 185 1.36 9.93 -29.99
C GLN A 185 0.87 9.10 -31.18
N GLN A 186 -0.25 8.40 -31.03
CA GLN A 186 -0.88 7.62 -32.11
C GLN A 186 -1.70 8.49 -33.08
N ARG A 187 -1.77 9.80 -32.85
CA ARG A 187 -2.63 10.75 -33.57
C ARG A 187 -4.11 10.43 -33.46
N ASP A 188 -4.52 9.66 -32.45
CA ASP A 188 -5.93 9.43 -32.11
C ASP A 188 -6.41 10.57 -31.21
N LEU A 189 -6.80 11.66 -31.87
CA LEU A 189 -7.20 12.88 -31.18
C LEU A 189 -8.58 12.75 -30.54
N VAL A 190 -9.46 11.89 -31.06
CA VAL A 190 -10.78 11.64 -30.48
C VAL A 190 -10.62 10.95 -29.13
N GLU A 191 -9.81 9.89 -29.07
CA GLU A 191 -9.56 9.18 -27.83
C GLU A 191 -8.79 10.05 -26.82
N ALA A 192 -7.80 10.81 -27.28
CA ALA A 192 -7.07 11.74 -26.43
C ALA A 192 -8.00 12.76 -25.77
N HIS A 193 -8.96 13.32 -26.50
CA HIS A 193 -9.95 14.27 -25.94
C HIS A 193 -10.85 13.60 -24.92
N ARG A 194 -11.39 12.42 -25.26
CA ARG A 194 -12.24 11.65 -24.34
C ARG A 194 -11.53 11.39 -23.01
N LEU A 195 -10.28 10.97 -23.08
CA LEU A 195 -9.45 10.70 -21.90
C LEU A 195 -9.11 11.97 -21.11
N ALA A 196 -8.82 13.08 -21.79
CA ALA A 196 -8.53 14.36 -21.13
C ALA A 196 -9.75 14.96 -20.44
N THR A 197 -10.92 14.94 -21.07
CA THR A 197 -12.18 15.39 -20.44
C THR A 197 -12.45 14.57 -19.18
N ARG A 198 -12.30 13.23 -19.28
CA ARG A 198 -12.43 12.34 -18.13
C ARG A 198 -11.39 12.64 -17.05
N PHE A 199 -10.14 12.92 -17.43
CA PHE A 199 -9.08 13.27 -16.49
C PHE A 199 -9.39 14.56 -15.72
N CYS A 200 -9.84 15.61 -16.39
CA CYS A 200 -10.22 16.88 -15.75
C CYS A 200 -11.40 16.71 -14.77
N LEU A 201 -12.34 15.81 -15.07
CA LEU A 201 -13.47 15.50 -14.19
C LEU A 201 -13.05 14.68 -12.95
N ILE A 202 -12.17 13.69 -13.12
CA ILE A 202 -11.75 12.79 -12.04
C ILE A 202 -10.71 13.45 -11.12
N TYR A 203 -9.83 14.29 -11.68
CA TYR A 203 -8.70 14.89 -10.96
C TYR A 203 -8.71 16.43 -11.04
N PRO A 204 -9.75 17.12 -10.54
CA PRO A 204 -9.96 18.55 -10.77
C PRO A 204 -8.84 19.47 -10.26
N ASN A 205 -8.03 19.01 -9.30
CA ASN A 205 -6.93 19.76 -8.71
C ASN A 205 -5.54 19.35 -9.25
N ASP A 206 -5.48 18.56 -10.33
CA ASP A 206 -4.21 18.13 -10.89
C ASP A 206 -3.49 19.27 -11.65
N ARG A 207 -2.22 19.49 -11.30
CA ARG A 207 -1.34 20.52 -11.89
C ARG A 207 -1.17 20.44 -13.41
N ARG A 208 -1.53 19.31 -14.03
CA ARG A 208 -1.41 19.11 -15.49
C ARG A 208 -2.64 19.60 -16.26
N ILE A 209 -3.73 19.96 -15.60
CA ILE A 209 -4.94 20.47 -16.26
C ILE A 209 -4.67 21.71 -17.12
N PRO A 210 -3.91 22.73 -16.66
CA PRO A 210 -3.58 23.88 -17.50
C PRO A 210 -2.85 23.50 -18.80
N TRP A 211 -2.05 22.42 -18.77
CA TRP A 211 -1.39 21.91 -19.97
C TRP A 211 -2.39 21.28 -20.96
N LEU A 212 -3.40 20.57 -20.46
CA LEU A 212 -4.47 19.97 -21.28
C LEU A 212 -5.38 21.03 -21.91
N GLN A 213 -5.62 22.14 -21.20
CA GLN A 213 -6.52 23.22 -21.62
C GLN A 213 -5.85 24.31 -22.45
N ASP A 214 -4.53 24.24 -22.70
CA ASP A 214 -3.83 25.26 -23.49
C ASP A 214 -4.28 25.20 -24.96
N ALA A 215 -5.05 26.19 -25.39
CA ALA A 215 -5.60 26.31 -26.75
C ALA A 215 -4.52 26.32 -27.86
N ARG A 216 -3.27 26.62 -27.52
CA ARG A 216 -2.16 26.63 -28.49
C ARG A 216 -1.70 25.23 -28.87
N ARG A 217 -2.06 24.20 -28.10
CA ARG A 217 -1.62 22.83 -28.34
C ARG A 217 -2.38 22.21 -29.51
N PRO A 218 -1.70 21.41 -30.37
CA PRO A 218 -2.36 20.71 -31.48
C PRO A 218 -3.51 19.82 -31.02
N PHE A 219 -3.48 19.41 -29.75
CA PHE A 219 -4.59 18.78 -29.05
C PHE A 219 -5.90 19.59 -29.18
N ASN A 220 -5.91 20.89 -28.87
CA ASN A 220 -7.15 21.69 -28.82
C ASN A 220 -7.53 22.37 -30.16
N LYS A 221 -6.78 22.15 -31.24
CA LYS A 221 -6.98 22.86 -32.52
C LYS A 221 -8.02 22.23 -33.48
N ILE A 222 -8.59 21.07 -33.14
CA ILE A 222 -9.52 20.33 -34.01
C ILE A 222 -10.97 20.42 -33.49
N LEU A 223 -11.20 21.15 -32.40
CA LEU A 223 -12.53 21.42 -31.85
C LEU A 223 -13.13 22.76 -32.33
N GLU A 224 -12.45 23.43 -33.28
CA GLU A 224 -12.98 24.59 -34.02
C GLU A 224 -13.44 24.17 -35.42
#